data_AF-A0A3D1J4T0-F1
#
_entry.id   AF-A0A3D1J4T0-F1
#
_cell.length_a   1.000
_cell.length_b   1.000
_cell.length_c   1.000
_cell.angle_alpha   90.00
_cell.angle_beta   90.00
_cell.angle_gamma   90.00
#
_symmetry.space_group_name_H-M   'P 1'
#
loop_
_entity.id
_entity.type
_entity.pdbx_description
1 polymer ?
#
loop_
_entity_poly.entity_id
_entity_poly.type
_entity_poly.pdbx_seq_one_letter_code
_entity_poly.pdbx_strand_id
1 'polypeptide(L)' 'KWVSAFDRMMAAPSFDRMRASFGLYPFAMTGTLLTDYIKKTVDRYGRQVKELGLVR' A
#
# COMPACT_ATOMS: atom_id res chain seq x y z
N LYS A 1 -0.43 -18.41 -4.22
CA LYS A 1 -0.61 -18.46 -5.70
C LYS A 1 -0.82 -17.07 -6.31
N TRP A 2 -1.77 -16.26 -5.82
CA TRP A 2 -1.99 -14.91 -6.37
C TRP A 2 -0.88 -13.90 -6.01
N VAL A 3 -0.38 -13.90 -4.76
CA VAL A 3 0.66 -12.96 -4.29
C VAL A 3 1.87 -12.95 -5.23
N SER A 4 2.44 -14.13 -5.48
CA SER A 4 3.60 -14.28 -6.38
C SER A 4 3.31 -13.89 -7.83
N ALA A 5 2.06 -13.99 -8.29
CA ALA A 5 1.70 -13.53 -9.63
C ALA A 5 1.71 -11.98 -9.70
N PHE A 6 1.20 -11.32 -8.66
CA PHE A 6 1.26 -9.86 -8.54
C PHE A 6 2.69 -9.36 -8.38
N ASP A 7 3.52 -10.04 -7.57
CA ASP A 7 4.92 -9.66 -7.38
C ASP A 7 5.68 -9.67 -8.72
N ARG A 8 5.46 -10.71 -9.54
CA ARG A 8 6.06 -10.80 -10.87
C ARG A 8 5.56 -9.71 -11.82
N MET A 9 4.25 -9.46 -11.82
CA MET A 9 3.65 -8.43 -12.67
C MET A 9 4.19 -7.04 -12.30
N MET A 10 4.22 -6.70 -11.01
CA MET A 10 4.65 -5.39 -10.54
C MET A 10 6.16 -5.16 -10.69
N ALA A 11 6.96 -6.22 -10.71
CA ALA A 11 8.39 -6.14 -10.99
C ALA A 11 8.71 -5.90 -12.48
N ALA A 12 7.73 -6.05 -13.39
CA ALA A 12 7.96 -5.87 -14.82
C ALA A 12 8.10 -4.38 -15.20
N PRO A 13 9.14 -3.98 -15.96
CA PRO A 13 9.30 -2.58 -16.39
C PRO A 13 8.14 -2.06 -17.25
N SER A 14 7.44 -2.95 -17.96
CA SER A 14 6.23 -2.60 -18.73
C SER A 14 5.07 -2.17 -17.82
N PHE A 15 4.91 -2.85 -16.69
CA PHE A 15 3.91 -2.46 -15.69
C PHE A 15 4.24 -1.10 -15.09
N ASP A 16 5.52 -0.85 -14.79
CA ASP A 16 5.96 0.43 -14.24
C ASP A 16 5.65 1.61 -15.18
N ARG A 17 5.94 1.45 -16.48
CA ARG A 17 5.57 2.44 -17.51
C ARG A 17 4.06 2.65 -17.61
N MET A 18 3.28 1.57 -17.59
CA MET A 18 1.82 1.65 -17.63
C MET A 18 1.27 2.39 -16.41
N ARG A 19 1.71 2.00 -15.20
CA ARG A 19 1.34 2.66 -13.93
C ARG A 19 1.66 4.17 -13.98
N ALA A 20 2.84 4.54 -14.46
CA ALA A 20 3.26 5.93 -14.61
C ALA A 20 2.39 6.69 -15.64
N SER A 21 1.99 6.06 -16.75
CA SER A 21 1.11 6.70 -17.75
C SER A 21 -0.27 7.05 -17.21
N PHE A 22 -0.74 6.36 -16.16
CA PHE A 22 -1.96 6.67 -15.44
C PHE A 22 -1.76 7.66 -14.29
N GLY A 23 -0.55 8.19 -14.10
CA GLY A 23 -0.22 9.10 -12.99
C GLY A 23 -0.28 8.43 -11.60
N LEU A 24 -0.26 7.10 -11.54
CA LEU A 24 -0.35 6.36 -10.28
C LEU A 24 1.00 6.34 -9.57
N TYR A 25 1.01 6.43 -8.25
CA TYR A 25 2.24 6.33 -7.44
C TYR A 25 2.86 4.92 -7.46
N PRO A 26 4.19 4.79 -7.27
CA PRO A 26 4.89 3.50 -7.24
C PRO A 26 4.61 2.77 -5.93
N PHE A 27 3.42 2.17 -5.83
CA PHE A 27 3.03 1.33 -4.71
C PHE A 27 3.10 -0.15 -5.13
N ALA A 28 4.01 -0.90 -4.52
CA ALA A 28 4.29 -2.30 -4.88
C ALA A 28 4.43 -3.19 -3.64
N MET A 29 3.39 -3.24 -2.81
CA MET A 29 3.29 -4.15 -1.67
C MET A 29 2.15 -5.15 -1.86
N THR A 30 2.38 -6.41 -1.53
CA THR A 30 1.40 -7.50 -1.58
C THR A 30 1.46 -8.34 -0.30
N GLY A 31 0.48 -9.24 -0.13
CA GLY A 31 0.51 -10.27 0.93
C GLY A 31 0.77 -9.71 2.33
N THR A 32 1.70 -10.33 3.05
CA THR A 32 2.06 -9.96 4.42
C THR A 32 2.61 -8.53 4.51
N LEU A 33 3.44 -8.10 3.55
CA LEU A 33 4.01 -6.75 3.55
C LEU A 33 2.92 -5.68 3.47
N LEU A 34 1.94 -5.87 2.58
CA LEU A 34 0.78 -4.98 2.48
C LEU A 34 -0.07 -5.01 3.76
N THR A 35 -0.28 -6.21 4.31
CA THR A 35 -1.08 -6.41 5.53
C THR A 35 -0.48 -5.64 6.71
N ASP A 36 0.83 -5.75 6.90
CA ASP A 36 1.53 -5.09 8.01
C ASP A 36 1.57 -3.57 7.82
N TYR A 37 1.75 -3.10 6.57
CA TYR A 37 1.67 -1.68 6.26
C TYR A 37 0.29 -1.09 6.60
N ILE A 38 -0.79 -1.79 6.26
CA ILE A 38 -2.16 -1.36 6.57
C ILE A 38 -2.38 -1.29 8.07
N LYS A 39 -2.01 -2.34 8.83
CA LYS A 39 -2.13 -2.36 10.29
C LYS A 39 -1.42 -1.15 10.93
N LYS A 40 -0.16 -0.92 10.57
CA LYS A 40 0.63 0.23 11.06
C LYS A 40 -0.03 1.57 10.71
N THR A 41 -0.60 1.67 9.50
CA THR A 41 -1.26 2.89 9.03
C THR A 41 -2.56 3.17 9.79
N VAL A 42 -3.39 2.15 9.99
CA VAL A 42 -4.62 2.27 10.78
C VAL A 42 -4.31 2.62 12.23
N ASP A 43 -3.33 1.97 12.85
CA ASP A 43 -2.89 2.28 14.22
C ASP A 43 -2.41 3.72 14.34
N ARG A 44 -1.68 4.22 13.32
CA ARG A 44 -1.22 5.61 13.29
C ARG A 44 -2.40 6.58 13.22
N TYR A 45 -3.38 6.33 12.36
CA TYR A 45 -4.58 7.17 12.31
C TYR A 45 -5.35 7.14 13.63
N GLY A 46 -5.48 5.97 14.26
CA GLY A 46 -6.11 5.84 15.57
C GLY A 46 -5.41 6.67 16.66
N ARG A 47 -4.08 6.77 16.63
CA ARG A 47 -3.33 7.67 17.53
C ARG A 47 -3.56 9.14 17.21
N GLN A 48 -3.47 9.53 15.95
CA GLN A 48 -3.67 10.93 15.52
C GLN A 48 -5.06 11.44 15.90
N VAL A 49 -6.08 10.60 15.75
CA VAL A 49 -7.45 10.93 16.14
C VAL A 49 -7.57 11.21 17.65
N LYS A 50 -6.90 10.43 18.50
CA LYS A 50 -6.84 10.67 19.95
C LYS A 50 -6.07 11.94 20.30
N GLU A 51 -4.90 12.13 19.69
CA GLU A 51 -4.04 13.30 19.89
C GLU A 51 -4.72 14.61 19.51
N LEU A 52 -5.55 14.58 18.45
CA LEU A 52 -6.29 15.74 17.97
C LEU A 52 -7.65 15.93 18.69
N GLY A 53 -8.00 15.07 19.65
CA GLY A 53 -9.29 15.16 20.35
C GLY A 53 -10.51 14.96 19.46
N LEU A 54 -10.36 14.26 18.34
CA LEU A 54 -11.42 14.06 17.34
C LEU A 54 -12.36 12.89 17.66
N VAL A 55 -12.15 12.23 18.80
CA VAL A 55 -13.02 11.19 19.37
C VAL A 55 -13.35 11.57 20.81
N ARG A 56 -14.63 11.42 21.18
CA ARG A 56 -15.16 11.65 22.53
C ARG A 56 -14.82 10.50 23.48
#